data_AF-A0A1Y0II44-F1
#
_entry.id   AF-A0A1Y0II44-F1
#
_cell.length_a   1.000
_cell.length_b   1.000
_cell.length_c   1.000
_cell.angle_alpha   90.00
_cell.angle_beta   90.00
_cell.angle_gamma   90.00
#
_symmetry.space_group_name_H-M   'P 1'
#
loop_
_entity.id
_entity.type
_entity.pdbx_description
1 polymer ?
#
loop_
_entity_poly.entity_id
_entity_poly.type
_entity_poly.pdbx_seq_one_letter_code
_entity_poly.pdbx_strand_id
1 'polypeptide(L)' 'MSYQCGDCSYQGKQFPNGACPACGSRNVSRSGVEQNQPQESEATQLKHKINYIVFVASWVTLALILLYKFFIE' A
#
# COMPACT_ATOMS: atom_id res chain seq x y z
N MET A 1 -15.83 -17.35 -12.35
CA MET A 1 -14.55 -17.07 -11.67
C MET A 1 -13.45 -17.55 -12.61
N SER A 2 -12.87 -16.65 -13.39
CA SER A 2 -11.66 -16.93 -14.15
C SER A 2 -10.47 -16.35 -13.39
N TYR A 3 -9.32 -16.99 -13.51
CA TYR A 3 -8.05 -16.46 -13.07
C TYR A 3 -7.19 -16.20 -14.31
N GLN A 4 -6.40 -15.14 -14.29
CA GLN A 4 -5.48 -14.73 -15.33
C GLN A 4 -4.07 -14.66 -14.76
N CYS A 5 -3.12 -15.23 -15.51
CA CYS A 5 -1.71 -15.05 -15.22
C CYS A 5 -1.25 -13.67 -15.70
N GLY A 6 -0.58 -12.90 -14.85
CA GLY A 6 -0.05 -11.57 -15.16
C GLY A 6 1.14 -11.58 -16.12
N ASP A 7 1.88 -12.69 -16.22
CA ASP A 7 3.05 -12.79 -17.11
C ASP A 7 2.67 -13.27 -18.52
N CYS A 8 1.98 -14.41 -18.62
CA CYS A 8 1.65 -15.02 -19.90
C CYS A 8 0.21 -14.79 -20.35
N SER A 9 -0.57 -13.97 -19.63
CA SER A 9 -1.98 -13.65 -19.92
C SER A 9 -2.91 -14.86 -20.04
N TYR A 10 -2.46 -16.06 -19.66
CA TYR A 10 -3.22 -17.29 -19.67
C TYR A 10 -4.42 -17.18 -18.74
N GLN A 11 -5.61 -17.53 -19.24
CA GLN A 11 -6.86 -17.50 -18.49
C GLN A 11 -7.35 -18.93 -18.23
N GLY A 12 -7.64 -19.24 -16.97
CA GLY A 12 -8.13 -20.55 -16.55
C GLY A 12 -9.16 -20.46 -15.43
N LYS A 13 -9.94 -21.52 -15.23
CA LYS A 13 -10.89 -21.57 -14.09
C LYS A 13 -10.16 -21.78 -12.76
N GLN A 14 -8.99 -22.41 -12.79
CA GLN A 14 -8.21 -22.80 -11.61
C GLN A 14 -6.72 -22.80 -11.98
N PHE A 15 -5.88 -22.45 -11.01
CA PHE A 15 -4.43 -22.56 -11.10
C PHE A 15 -3.94 -23.63 -10.10
N PRO A 16 -3.57 -24.84 -10.54
CA PRO A 16 -3.12 -25.89 -9.64
C PRO A 16 -1.86 -25.41 -8.90
N ASN A 17 -1.86 -25.55 -7.57
CA ASN A 17 -0.78 -25.08 -6.69
C ASN A 17 -0.49 -23.57 -6.73
N GLY A 18 -1.43 -22.75 -7.22
CA GLY A 18 -1.23 -21.31 -7.37
C GLY A 18 -0.20 -20.94 -8.45
N ALA A 19 0.11 -21.87 -9.37
CA ALA A 19 0.99 -21.62 -10.50
C ALA A 19 0.23 -21.72 -11.82
N CYS A 20 0.62 -20.88 -12.77
CA CYS A 20 0.13 -20.94 -14.13
C CYS A 20 0.58 -22.26 -14.80
N PRO A 21 -0.33 -23.09 -15.34
CA PRO A 21 0.07 -24.33 -16.03
C PRO A 21 0.79 -24.06 -17.36
N ALA A 22 0.64 -22.86 -17.94
CA ALA A 22 1.26 -22.52 -19.21
C ALA A 22 2.71 -22.03 -19.04
N CYS A 23 2.96 -21.16 -18.07
CA CYS A 23 4.27 -20.52 -17.90
C CYS A 23 4.95 -20.78 -16.54
N GLY A 24 4.30 -21.52 -15.63
CA GLY A 24 4.85 -21.82 -14.29
C GLY A 24 4.88 -20.62 -13.33
N SER A 25 4.53 -19.42 -13.79
CA SER A 25 4.52 -18.23 -12.94
C SER A 25 3.45 -18.31 -11.85
N ARG A 26 3.77 -17.77 -10.67
CA ARG A 26 2.84 -17.61 -9.54
C ARG A 26 2.11 -16.27 -9.53
N ASN A 27 2.38 -15.42 -10.52
CA ASN A 27 1.67 -14.16 -10.70
C ASN A 27 0.30 -14.42 -11.32
N VAL A 28 -0.63 -14.95 -10.53
CA VAL A 28 -1.99 -15.29 -10.95
C VAL A 28 -3.00 -14.47 -10.18
N SER A 29 -3.81 -13.70 -10.91
CA SER A 29 -4.85 -12.82 -10.37
C SER A 29 -6.22 -13.32 -10.79
N ARG A 30 -7.25 -13.06 -9.99
CA ARG A 30 -8.63 -13.43 -10.36
C ARG A 30 -9.12 -12.43 -11.42
N SER A 31 -9.38 -12.88 -12.64
CA SER A 31 -9.93 -12.05 -13.71
C SER A 31 -11.33 -11.54 -13.31
N GLY A 32 -11.52 -10.22 -13.35
CA GLY A 32 -12.79 -9.59 -12.99
C GLY A 32 -12.96 -9.29 -11.50
N VAL A 33 -11.99 -9.62 -10.66
CA VAL A 33 -11.79 -8.88 -9.41
C VAL A 33 -10.79 -7.81 -9.76
N GLU A 34 -11.29 -6.61 -10.04
CA GLU A 34 -10.50 -5.39 -9.94
C GLU A 34 -9.61 -5.57 -8.73
N GLN A 35 -8.30 -5.65 -8.98
CA GLN A 35 -7.28 -5.85 -7.96
C GLN A 35 -7.62 -4.87 -6.85
N ASN A 36 -8.18 -5.39 -5.75
CA ASN A 36 -8.53 -4.57 -4.62
C ASN A 36 -7.23 -3.86 -4.27
N GLN A 37 -7.24 -2.58 -4.60
CA GLN A 37 -6.44 -1.52 -4.02
C GLN A 37 -5.99 -2.00 -2.65
N PRO A 38 -4.66 -2.09 -2.38
CA PRO A 38 -4.13 -2.78 -1.22
C PRO A 38 -5.01 -2.42 -0.03
N GLN A 39 -5.80 -3.40 0.45
CA GLN A 39 -6.74 -3.17 1.51
C GLN A 39 -5.89 -2.70 2.67
N GLU A 40 -5.96 -1.39 2.90
CA GLU A 40 -5.32 -0.71 3.99
C GLU A 40 -5.98 -1.29 5.23
N SER A 41 -5.38 -2.37 5.75
CA SER A 41 -5.81 -2.99 6.98
C SER A 41 -5.90 -1.88 8.03
N GLU A 42 -6.93 -1.86 8.88
CA GLU A 42 -7.09 -0.81 9.90
C GLU A 42 -5.83 -0.59 10.76
N ALA A 43 -4.96 -1.61 10.85
CA ALA A 43 -3.64 -1.53 11.47
C ALA A 43 -2.67 -0.54 10.76
N THR A 44 -2.78 -0.40 9.44
CA THR A 44 -2.02 0.56 8.62
C THR A 44 -2.60 1.98 8.68
N GLN A 45 -3.93 2.12 8.74
CA GLN A 45 -4.61 3.43 8.92
C GLN A 45 -4.19 4.10 10.23
N LEU A 46 -4.13 3.34 11.33
CA LEU A 46 -3.71 3.84 12.65
C LEU A 46 -2.24 4.29 12.66
N LYS A 47 -1.33 3.53 12.03
CA LYS A 47 0.08 3.92 11.92
C LYS A 47 0.26 5.22 11.12
N HIS A 48 -0.52 5.42 10.06
CA HIS A 48 -0.44 6.63 9.24
C HIS A 48 -0.88 7.88 10.01
N LYS A 49 -1.93 7.78 10.83
CA LYS A 49 -2.41 8.88 11.68
C LYS A 49 -1.37 9.31 12.73
N ILE A 50 -0.69 8.35 13.37
CA ILE A 50 0.32 8.67 14.40
C ILE A 50 1.53 9.37 13.78
N ASN A 51 2.00 8.90 12.62
CA ASN A 51 3.17 9.48 11.96
C ASN A 51 2.92 10.94 11.52
N TYR A 52 1.70 11.23 11.07
CA TYR A 52 1.29 12.59 10.71
C TYR A 52 1.27 13.54 11.92
N ILE A 53 0.75 13.09 13.07
CA ILE A 53 0.69 13.91 14.29
C ILE A 53 2.09 14.26 14.79
N VAL A 54 3.02 13.29 14.83
CA VAL A 54 4.41 13.53 15.27
C VAL A 54 5.11 14.52 14.34
N PHE A 55 4.88 14.41 13.03
CA PHE A 55 5.44 15.34 12.05
C PHE A 55 4.93 16.76 12.29
N VAL A 56 3.61 16.96 12.39
CA VAL A 56 3.02 18.29 12.62
C VAL A 56 3.49 18.88 13.96
N ALA A 57 3.48 18.10 15.04
CA ALA A 57 3.96 18.56 16.34
C ALA A 57 5.42 19.00 16.29
N SER A 58 6.29 18.22 15.64
CA SER A 58 7.70 18.54 15.48
C SER A 58 7.91 19.86 14.73
N TRP A 59 7.18 20.08 13.62
CA TRP A 59 7.26 21.32 12.85
C TRP A 59 6.75 22.53 13.62
N VAL A 60 5.63 22.40 14.35
CA VAL A 60 5.06 23.51 15.13
C VAL A 60 6.01 23.91 16.25
N THR A 61 6.59 22.96 16.98
CA THR A 61 7.58 23.25 18.04
C THR A 61 8.80 23.95 17.47
N LEU A 62 9.34 23.47 16.34
CA LEU A 62 10.53 24.05 15.71
C LEU A 62 10.25 25.47 15.20
N ALA A 63 9.10 25.70 14.57
CA ALA A 63 8.66 27.03 14.14
C ALA A 63 8.51 27.99 15.32
N LEU A 64 7.94 27.54 16.44
CA LEU A 64 7.81 28.33 17.67
C LEU A 64 9.18 28.75 18.22
N ILE A 65 10.14 27.82 18.27
CA ILE A 65 11.51 28.10 18.75
C ILE A 65 12.21 29.12 17.84
N LEU A 66 12.08 28.95 16.52
CA LEU A 66 12.65 29.88 15.55
C LEU A 66 12.03 31.28 15.68
N LEU A 67 10.71 31.37 15.82
CA LEU A 67 10.03 32.66 16.05
C LEU A 67 10.46 33.30 17.36
N TYR A 68 10.56 32.53 18.45
CA TYR A 68 11.08 33.06 19.72
C TYR A 68 12.50 33.60 19.57
N LYS A 69 13.40 32.85 18.93
CA LYS A 69 14.78 33.31 18.74
C LYS A 69 14.88 34.51 17.81
N PHE A 70 13.97 34.64 16.85
CA PHE A 70 13.97 35.77 15.91
C PHE A 70 13.30 37.03 16.47
N PHE A 71 12.40 36.90 17.45
CA PHE A 71 11.72 38.04 18.07
C PHE A 71 12.39 38.54 19.36
N ILE A 72 13.13 37.68 20.07
CA ILE A 72 13.72 38.01 21.37
C ILE A 72 15.19 38.45 21.27
N GLU A 73 15.84 38.18 20.14
CA GLU A 73 17.24 38.51 19.81
C GLU A 73 17.25 39.53 18.68
#